data_AF-A0A2A2LIW0-F1
#
_entry.id   AF-A0A2A2LIW0-F1
#
_cell.length_a   1.000
_cell.length_b   1.000
_cell.length_c   1.000
_cell.angle_alpha   90.00
_cell.angle_beta   90.00
_cell.angle_gamma   90.00
#
_symmetry.space_group_name_H-M   'P 1'
#
loop_
_entity.id
_entity.type
_entity.pdbx_description
1 polymer ?
#
loop_
_entity_poly.entity_id
_entity_poly.type
_entity_poly.pdbx_seq_one_letter_code
_entity_poly.pdbx_strand_id
1 'polypeptide(L)'
;MSGIVDVVHKIAQQIPMTNEAIRELQVEQQQLQRKIHDLERTNEQLMQNFANSLTPVNRNCKEADSEGELANIIMLEKPDVKWSDVAGFEMAKKSLKRAVNMVVFSLVK
;
A
#
# COMPACT_ATOMS: atom_id res chain seq x y z
N MET A 1 27.47 -53.36 18.84
CA MET A 1 27.94 -52.19 18.07
C MET A 1 26.93 -51.77 16.99
N SER A 2 25.63 -51.61 17.32
CA SER A 2 24.57 -51.43 16.31
C SER A 2 24.01 -50.00 16.21
N GLY A 3 23.71 -49.34 17.33
CA GLY A 3 22.96 -48.07 17.31
C GLY A 3 23.68 -46.87 16.69
N ILE A 4 25.01 -46.77 16.79
CA ILE A 4 25.77 -45.65 16.21
C ILE A 4 25.74 -45.73 14.67
N VAL A 5 25.82 -46.94 14.12
CA VAL A 5 25.81 -47.16 12.66
C VAL A 5 24.45 -46.79 12.08
N ASP A 6 23.36 -47.14 12.75
CA ASP A 6 21.99 -46.79 12.33
C ASP A 6 21.73 -45.28 12.36
N VAL A 7 22.27 -44.58 13.36
CA VAL A 7 22.19 -43.11 13.46
C VAL A 7 22.98 -42.45 12.34
N VAL A 8 24.22 -42.89 12.10
CA VAL A 8 25.06 -42.39 11.00
C VAL A 8 24.38 -42.61 9.64
N HIS A 9 23.74 -43.75 9.44
CA HIS A 9 23.03 -44.06 8.21
C HIS A 9 21.82 -43.14 7.97
N LYS A 10 21.00 -42.88 9.01
CA LYS A 10 19.87 -41.93 8.92
C LYS A 10 20.34 -40.51 8.64
N ILE A 11 21.41 -40.08 9.28
CA ILE A 11 21.99 -38.74 9.05
C ILE A 11 22.52 -38.63 7.62
N ALA A 12 23.23 -39.65 7.14
CA ALA A 12 23.75 -39.68 5.77
C ALA A 12 22.63 -39.59 4.70
N GLN A 13 21.45 -40.15 4.99
CA GLN A 13 20.29 -40.06 4.11
C GLN A 13 19.55 -38.71 4.21
N GLN A 14 19.51 -38.09 5.39
CA GLN A 14 18.81 -36.81 5.57
C GLN A 14 19.60 -35.62 5.00
N ILE A 15 20.93 -35.61 5.12
CA ILE A 15 21.78 -34.52 4.62
C ILE A 15 21.46 -34.12 3.17
N PRO A 16 21.40 -35.03 2.17
CA PRO A 16 21.13 -34.65 0.79
C PRO A 16 19.71 -34.09 0.60
N MET A 17 18.70 -34.60 1.31
CA MET A 17 17.33 -34.08 1.22
C MET A 17 17.24 -32.67 1.83
N THR A 18 17.90 -32.45 2.96
CA THR A 18 17.95 -31.12 3.59
C THR A 18 18.70 -30.12 2.70
N ASN A 19 19.77 -30.56 2.04
CA ASN A 19 20.51 -29.71 1.10
C ASN A 19 19.68 -29.32 -0.12
N GLU A 20 18.85 -30.22 -0.66
CA GLU A 20 17.99 -29.90 -1.79
C GLU A 20 16.87 -28.93 -1.39
N ALA A 21 16.22 -29.15 -0.23
CA ALA A 21 15.22 -28.23 0.29
C ALA A 21 15.80 -26.83 0.54
N ILE A 22 17.05 -26.73 1.02
CA ILE A 22 17.75 -25.44 1.17
C ILE A 22 17.96 -24.77 -0.19
N ARG A 23 18.35 -25.52 -1.23
CA ARG A 23 18.55 -24.97 -2.58
C ARG A 23 17.25 -24.47 -3.18
N GLU A 24 16.17 -25.22 -3.06
CA GLU A 24 14.84 -24.81 -3.53
C GLU A 24 14.39 -23.51 -2.85
N LEU A 25 14.48 -23.44 -1.51
CA LEU A 25 14.15 -22.23 -0.77
C LEU A 25 15.02 -21.03 -1.15
N GLN A 26 16.30 -21.25 -1.46
CA GLN A 26 17.19 -20.19 -1.95
C GLN A 26 16.76 -19.67 -3.33
N VAL A 27 16.33 -20.56 -4.23
CA VAL A 27 15.83 -20.17 -5.56
C VAL A 27 14.51 -19.39 -5.42
N GLU A 28 13.59 -19.83 -4.57
CA GLU A 28 12.33 -19.15 -4.33
C GLU A 28 12.54 -17.75 -3.74
N GLN A 29 13.44 -17.62 -2.76
CA GLN A 29 13.84 -16.32 -2.20
C GLN A 29 14.37 -15.37 -3.27
N GLN A 30 15.24 -15.84 -4.18
CA GLN A 30 15.72 -15.02 -5.29
C GLN A 30 14.61 -14.61 -6.27
N GLN A 31 13.63 -15.49 -6.52
CA GLN A 31 12.47 -15.15 -7.36
C GLN A 31 11.59 -14.09 -6.71
N LEU A 32 11.31 -14.21 -5.41
CA LEU A 32 10.53 -13.21 -4.66
C LEU A 32 11.21 -11.85 -4.66
N GLN A 33 12.54 -11.81 -4.45
CA GLN A 33 13.30 -10.55 -4.52
C GLN A 33 13.19 -9.87 -5.88
N ARG A 34 13.29 -10.63 -6.99
CA ARG A 34 13.07 -10.07 -8.33
C ARG A 34 11.66 -9.52 -8.49
N LYS A 35 10.66 -10.25 -8.01
CA LYS A 35 9.25 -9.85 -8.12
C LYS A 35 8.96 -8.57 -7.33
N ILE A 36 9.55 -8.43 -6.13
CA ILE A 36 9.43 -7.20 -5.33
C ILE A 36 10.02 -6.02 -6.08
N HIS A 37 11.24 -6.16 -6.59
CA HIS A 37 11.92 -5.09 -7.34
C HIS A 37 11.13 -4.65 -8.58
N ASP A 38 10.54 -5.58 -9.33
CA ASP A 38 9.71 -5.24 -10.50
C ASP A 38 8.39 -4.55 -10.12
N LEU A 39 7.78 -4.95 -8.99
CA LEU A 39 6.60 -4.27 -8.45
C LEU A 39 6.92 -2.85 -7.98
N GLU A 40 8.05 -2.65 -7.30
CA GLU A 40 8.52 -1.33 -6.87
C GLU A 40 8.74 -0.40 -8.07
N ARG A 41 9.43 -0.89 -9.12
CA ARG A 41 9.60 -0.16 -10.38
C ARG A 41 8.26 0.22 -11.02
N THR A 42 7.30 -0.72 -11.05
CA THR A 42 5.98 -0.47 -11.64
C THR A 42 5.21 0.59 -10.86
N ASN A 43 5.32 0.56 -9.53
CA ASN A 43 4.66 1.53 -8.67
C ASN A 43 5.26 2.94 -8.85
N GLU A 44 6.59 3.06 -8.94
CA GLU A 44 7.27 4.32 -9.24
C GLU A 44 6.83 4.89 -10.60
N GLN A 45 6.73 4.04 -11.62
CA GLN A 45 6.24 4.45 -12.95
C GLN A 45 4.79 4.93 -12.91
N LEU A 46 3.91 4.24 -12.18
CA LEU A 46 2.52 4.67 -11.99
C LEU A 46 2.46 6.04 -11.30
N MET A 47 3.22 6.21 -10.20
CA MET A 47 3.30 7.48 -9.50
C MET A 47 3.81 8.61 -10.40
N GLN A 48 4.83 8.34 -11.21
CA GLN A 48 5.35 9.32 -12.16
C GLN A 48 4.34 9.67 -13.25
N ASN A 49 3.59 8.68 -13.76
CA ASN A 49 2.53 8.91 -14.74
C ASN A 49 1.38 9.74 -14.17
N PHE A 50 0.97 9.47 -12.92
CA PHE A 50 0.00 10.30 -12.23
C PHE A 50 0.52 11.73 -12.00
N ALA A 51 1.78 11.90 -11.58
CA ALA A 51 2.39 13.21 -11.43
C ALA A 51 2.45 13.98 -12.76
N ASN A 52 2.78 13.30 -13.86
CA ASN A 52 2.79 13.89 -15.20
C ASN A 52 1.37 14.25 -15.68
N SER A 53 0.33 13.52 -15.23
CA SER A 53 -1.07 13.85 -15.52
C SER A 53 -1.61 14.99 -14.65
N LEU A 54 -1.03 15.22 -13.48
CA LEU A 54 -1.42 16.28 -12.53
C LEU A 54 -0.59 17.55 -12.68
N THR A 55 0.54 17.51 -13.41
CA THR A 55 1.23 18.73 -13.83
C THR A 55 0.46 19.32 -15.02
N PRO A 56 -0.08 20.55 -14.90
CA PRO A 56 -0.72 21.18 -16.04
C PRO A 56 0.35 21.42 -17.10
N VAL A 57 0.20 20.80 -18.27
CA VAL A 57 0.86 21.24 -19.50
C VAL A 57 0.28 22.61 -19.84
N ASN A 58 0.71 23.64 -19.14
CA ASN A 58 0.47 25.03 -19.53
C ASN A 58 1.59 25.92 -19.00
N ARG A 59 2.69 25.95 -19.76
CA ARG A 59 3.57 27.13 -19.78
C ARG A 59 2.76 28.28 -20.36
N ASN A 60 1.98 28.95 -19.52
CA ASN A 60 1.49 30.34 -19.62
C ASN A 60 0.43 30.59 -18.53
N CYS A 61 0.78 30.41 -17.26
CA CYS A 61 0.00 31.02 -16.18
C CYS A 61 0.74 32.29 -15.75
N LYS A 62 0.18 33.44 -16.13
CA LYS A 62 0.48 34.69 -15.44
C LYS A 62 0.14 34.46 -13.97
N GLU A 63 1.04 34.80 -13.07
CA GLU A 63 0.81 34.88 -11.63
C GLU A 63 -0.40 35.79 -11.40
N ALA A 64 -1.58 35.19 -11.27
CA ALA A 64 -2.79 35.84 -10.79
C ALA A 64 -2.99 35.35 -9.36
N ASP A 65 -3.13 36.29 -8.44
CA ASP A 65 -3.16 36.11 -6.99
C ASP A 65 -3.94 34.86 -6.53
N SER A 66 -3.20 33.80 -6.22
CA SER A 66 -3.70 32.45 -5.90
C SER A 66 -4.57 32.37 -4.63
N GLU A 67 -4.57 33.40 -3.80
CA GLU A 67 -5.35 33.43 -2.56
C GLU A 67 -6.86 33.64 -2.82
N GLY A 68 -7.22 34.35 -3.91
CA GLY A 68 -8.62 34.61 -4.25
C GLY A 68 -9.35 33.39 -4.84
N GLU A 69 -8.66 32.55 -5.63
CA GLU A 69 -9.26 31.34 -6.22
C GLU A 69 -9.40 30.20 -5.21
N LEU A 70 -8.46 30.04 -4.28
CA LEU A 70 -8.56 29.03 -3.20
C LEU A 70 -9.69 29.34 -2.21
N ALA A 71 -9.98 30.63 -1.99
CA ALA A 71 -11.08 31.05 -1.13
C ALA A 71 -12.46 30.59 -1.65
N ASN A 72 -12.62 30.45 -2.97
CA ASN A 72 -13.85 29.93 -3.58
C ASN A 72 -14.00 28.41 -3.47
N ILE A 73 -12.93 27.66 -3.16
CA ILE A 73 -12.97 26.20 -3.00
C ILE A 73 -13.45 25.81 -1.60
N ILE A 74 -13.20 26.67 -0.60
CA ILE A 74 -13.69 26.47 0.75
C ILE A 74 -15.18 26.82 0.77
N MET A 75 -16.04 25.80 0.84
CA MET A 75 -17.47 26.01 1.07
C MET A 75 -17.67 26.70 2.42
N LEU A 76 -18.06 27.98 2.37
CA LEU A 76 -18.36 28.79 3.55
C LEU A 76 -19.69 28.38 4.20
N GLU A 77 -20.65 27.94 3.39
CA GLU A 77 -21.93 27.46 3.86
C GLU A 77 -21.94 25.94 3.98
N LYS A 78 -22.27 25.44 5.17
CA LYS A 78 -22.42 24.02 5.43
C LYS A 78 -23.72 23.53 4.80
N PRO A 79 -23.69 22.54 3.88
CA PRO A 79 -24.91 21.96 3.35
C PRO A 79 -25.68 21.23 4.46
N ASP A 80 -26.99 21.47 4.55
CA ASP A 80 -27.87 20.81 5.51
C ASP A 80 -28.29 19.43 5.01
N VAL A 81 -27.36 18.47 5.04
CA VAL A 81 -27.59 17.07 4.66
C VAL A 81 -27.28 16.16 5.83
N LYS A 82 -28.24 15.33 6.23
CA LYS A 82 -28.09 14.37 7.33
C LYS A 82 -27.83 12.97 6.77
N TRP A 83 -27.19 12.13 7.59
CA TRP A 83 -26.93 10.72 7.24
C TRP A 83 -28.20 9.89 6.98
N SER A 84 -29.34 10.32 7.53
CA SER A 84 -30.67 9.74 7.30
C SER A 84 -31.19 10.00 5.88
N ASP A 85 -30.76 11.10 5.27
CA ASP A 85 -31.33 11.60 4.02
C ASP A 85 -30.69 10.88 2.82
N VAL A 86 -29.53 10.26 3.04
CA VAL A 86 -28.85 9.40 2.06
C VAL A 86 -29.38 7.98 2.21
N ALA A 87 -30.16 7.47 1.26
CA ALA A 87 -30.63 6.08 1.28
C ALA A 87 -29.49 5.09 0.95
N GLY A 88 -29.42 3.96 1.67
CA GLY A 88 -28.45 2.89 1.40
C GLY A 88 -27.02 3.20 1.86
N PHE A 89 -26.04 2.44 1.32
CA PHE A 89 -24.60 2.62 1.57
C PHE A 89 -24.14 2.52 3.04
N GLU A 90 -24.78 1.69 3.85
CA GLU A 90 -24.51 1.61 5.31
C GLU A 90 -23.05 1.28 5.65
N MET A 91 -22.39 0.44 4.86
CA MET A 91 -20.96 0.16 5.03
C MET A 91 -20.08 1.39 4.76
N ALA A 92 -20.38 2.15 3.72
CA ALA A 92 -19.63 3.37 3.39
C ALA A 92 -19.86 4.47 4.44
N LYS A 93 -21.12 4.67 4.89
CA LYS A 93 -21.45 5.60 5.98
C LYS A 93 -20.71 5.25 7.27
N LYS A 94 -20.66 3.97 7.63
CA LYS A 94 -19.96 3.50 8.84
C LYS A 94 -18.45 3.74 8.76
N SER A 95 -17.85 3.43 7.61
CA SER A 95 -16.43 3.67 7.37
C SER A 95 -16.07 5.16 7.42
N LEU A 96 -16.89 6.01 6.80
CA LEU A 96 -16.65 7.46 6.77
C LEU A 96 -16.81 8.09 8.16
N LYS A 97 -17.85 7.71 8.93
CA LYS A 97 -18.00 8.12 10.33
C LYS A 97 -16.79 7.74 11.17
N ARG A 98 -16.25 6.52 10.99
CA ARG A 98 -15.06 6.05 11.72
C ARG A 98 -13.81 6.85 11.33
N ALA A 99 -13.58 7.06 10.03
CA ALA A 99 -12.41 7.79 9.54
C ALA A 99 -12.40 9.24 10.03
N VAL A 100 -13.53 9.94 9.92
CA VAL A 100 -13.67 11.32 10.41
C VAL A 100 -13.44 11.41 11.92
N ASN A 101 -14.04 10.50 12.70
CA ASN A 101 -13.82 10.47 14.15
C ASN A 101 -12.34 10.21 14.49
N MET A 102 -11.67 9.28 13.80
CA MET A 102 -10.25 9.02 14.03
C MET A 102 -9.38 10.27 13.85
N VAL A 103 -9.61 11.03 12.77
CA VAL A 103 -8.84 12.26 12.49
C VAL A 103 -9.11 13.31 13.57
N VAL A 104 -10.39 13.56 13.91
CA VAL A 104 -10.76 14.57 14.91
C VAL A 104 -10.21 14.21 16.30
N PHE A 105 -10.35 12.96 16.75
CA PHE A 105 -9.81 12.53 18.05
C PHE A 105 -8.27 12.51 18.11
N SER A 106 -7.60 12.43 16.96
CA SER A 106 -6.13 12.49 16.92
C SER A 106 -5.59 13.92 17.03
N LEU A 107 -6.41 14.93 16.71
CA LEU A 107 -6.05 16.35 16.77
C LEU A 107 -6.33 17.00 18.14
N VAL A 108 -7.07 16.33 19.03
CA VAL A 108 -7.44 16.83 20.38
C VAL A 108 -6.60 16.13 21.47
N LYS A 109 -5.29 15.99 21.26
CA LYS A 109 -4.33 15.55 22.29
C LYS A 109 -3.40 16.68 22.69
#